data_AF-A0AAU8W5Y0-F1
#
_entry.id   AF-A0AAU8W5Y0-F1
#
_cell.length_a   1.000
_cell.length_b   1.000
_cell.length_c   1.000
_cell.angle_alpha   90.00
_cell.angle_beta   90.00
_cell.angle_gamma   90.00
#
_symmetry.space_group_name_H-M   'P 1'
#
loop_
_entity.id
_entity.type
_entity.pdbx_description
1 polymer ?
#
loop_
_entity_poly.entity_id
_entity_poly.type
_entity_poly.pdbx_seq_one_letter_code
_entity_poly.pdbx_strand_id
1 'polypeptide(L)'
;MPVHLSRLAIPGAFGFGCAFLPEDVIRFDTKSDFLAWVRNALPGEYSVAGPYDIIIPDTRFEGVLSIRWTDARPETTEPRYRAKSLTFYGINGPIYHTRYCYWPISRLTGWVKINITTEDIIYRIVASSVCNRWGDPDIGGLIIAAYQGEADGDKVIRLVRGQSYRGSRLGPVGISVPSTPTGTYIASPQFFITGCSEHSLPGSYSALSGVPDAHVSGAMPGLFIRTS
;
A
#
# COMPACT_ATOMS: atom_id res chain seq x y z
N MET A 1 -28.16 38.49 -27.28
CA MET A 1 -28.39 38.10 -25.87
C MET A 1 -27.06 37.62 -25.31
N PRO A 2 -26.55 38.19 -24.20
CA PRO A 2 -25.27 37.78 -23.64
C PRO A 2 -25.43 36.43 -22.93
N VAL A 3 -24.50 35.51 -23.17
CA VAL A 3 -24.41 34.23 -22.47
C VAL A 3 -23.84 34.50 -21.08
N HIS A 4 -24.66 34.35 -20.03
CA HIS A 4 -24.14 34.30 -18.67
C HIS A 4 -23.33 33.02 -18.48
N LEU A 5 -22.01 33.14 -18.45
CA LEU A 5 -21.13 32.12 -17.88
C LEU A 5 -21.37 32.07 -16.37
N SER A 6 -22.31 31.24 -15.93
CA SER A 6 -22.51 30.91 -14.53
C SER A 6 -21.34 30.05 -14.05
N ARG A 7 -20.21 30.69 -13.70
CA ARG A 7 -19.12 30.08 -12.93
C ARG A 7 -19.55 30.05 -11.46
N LEU A 8 -20.23 28.99 -11.03
CA LEU A 8 -20.57 28.82 -9.62
C LEU A 8 -19.70 27.73 -8.99
N ALA A 9 -18.58 28.15 -8.39
CA ALA A 9 -18.04 27.48 -7.21
C ALA A 9 -18.61 28.18 -5.97
N ILE A 10 -18.51 27.53 -4.79
CA ILE A 10 -18.84 27.94 -3.40
C ILE A 10 -20.08 27.17 -2.88
N PRO A 11 -19.95 26.41 -1.76
CA PRO A 11 -19.61 26.98 -0.43
C PRO A 11 -18.21 26.69 0.12
N GLY A 12 -17.48 27.75 0.48
CA GLY A 12 -16.54 27.80 1.62
C GLY A 12 -15.03 27.84 1.37
N ALA A 13 -14.56 27.56 0.16
CA ALA A 13 -13.17 27.72 -0.25
C ALA A 13 -13.03 27.95 -1.74
N PHE A 14 -11.79 28.18 -2.17
CA PHE A 14 -11.44 28.51 -3.54
C PHE A 14 -11.85 27.37 -4.50
N GLY A 15 -12.34 27.76 -5.68
CA GLY A 15 -12.65 26.83 -6.77
C GLY A 15 -11.40 26.42 -7.56
N PHE A 16 -11.59 25.49 -8.50
CA PHE A 16 -10.52 25.03 -9.38
C PHE A 16 -9.82 26.20 -10.11
N GLY A 17 -8.49 26.22 -10.07
CA GLY A 17 -7.66 27.21 -10.76
C GLY A 17 -7.32 28.47 -9.96
N CYS A 18 -7.61 28.49 -8.65
CA CYS A 18 -7.11 29.54 -7.76
C CYS A 18 -5.61 29.37 -7.50
N ALA A 19 -4.86 30.48 -7.58
CA ALA A 19 -3.48 30.54 -7.10
C ALA A 19 -3.51 30.91 -5.61
N PHE A 20 -3.05 29.99 -4.76
CA PHE A 20 -2.96 30.24 -3.33
C PHE A 20 -1.74 31.08 -2.99
N LEU A 21 -1.93 32.06 -2.12
CA LEU A 21 -0.89 32.87 -1.52
C LEU A 21 -0.43 32.25 -0.18
N PRO A 22 0.75 32.62 0.35
CA PRO A 22 1.21 32.13 1.65
C PRO A 22 0.23 32.38 2.81
N GLU A 23 -0.56 33.44 2.72
CA GLU A 23 -1.62 33.80 3.68
C GLU A 23 -2.88 32.92 3.60
N ASP A 24 -3.09 32.21 2.49
CA ASP A 24 -4.21 31.27 2.32
C ASP A 24 -3.93 29.90 2.93
N VAL A 25 -2.69 29.65 3.38
CA VAL A 25 -2.24 28.35 3.89
C VAL A 25 -2.83 28.08 5.26
N ILE A 26 -3.67 27.05 5.35
CA ILE A 26 -4.19 26.54 6.61
C ILE A 26 -3.16 25.60 7.23
N ARG A 27 -2.68 25.91 8.43
CA ARG A 27 -1.66 25.14 9.13
C ARG A 27 -2.27 24.27 10.23
N PHE A 28 -1.82 23.03 10.32
CA PHE A 28 -2.23 22.08 11.34
C PHE A 28 -1.01 21.54 12.08
N ASP A 29 -1.03 21.61 13.42
CA ASP A 29 0.07 21.11 14.24
C ASP A 29 -0.13 19.65 14.65
N THR A 30 -1.38 19.19 14.73
CA THR A 30 -1.72 17.82 15.14
C THR A 30 -2.80 17.16 14.28
N LYS A 31 -2.88 15.82 14.35
CA LYS A 31 -4.00 15.04 13.76
C LYS A 31 -5.37 15.50 14.29
N SER A 32 -5.44 15.90 15.55
CA SER A 32 -6.68 16.33 16.20
C SER A 32 -7.16 17.68 15.67
N ASP A 33 -6.24 18.64 15.47
CA ASP A 33 -6.56 19.96 14.91
C ASP A 33 -7.07 19.82 13.48
N PHE A 34 -6.38 19.00 12.68
CA PHE A 34 -6.81 18.67 11.33
C PHE A 34 -8.21 18.05 11.30
N LEU A 35 -8.48 17.05 12.17
CA LEU A 35 -9.80 16.42 12.25
C LEU A 35 -10.90 17.40 12.67
N ALA A 36 -10.62 18.25 13.66
CA ALA A 36 -11.56 19.27 14.14
C ALA A 36 -11.91 20.29 13.04
N TRP A 37 -10.92 20.66 12.22
CA TRP A 37 -11.13 21.51 11.06
C TRP A 37 -11.92 20.80 9.95
N VAL A 38 -11.53 19.58 9.54
CA VAL A 38 -12.23 18.78 8.52
C VAL A 38 -13.69 18.56 8.86
N ARG A 39 -14.02 18.41 10.15
CA ARG A 39 -15.41 18.32 10.62
C ARG A 39 -16.27 19.48 10.12
N ASN A 40 -15.74 20.70 10.14
CA ASN A 40 -16.48 21.91 9.77
C ASN A 40 -16.18 22.40 8.33
N ALA A 41 -15.20 21.79 7.65
CA ALA A 41 -14.81 22.19 6.31
C ALA A 41 -15.94 22.02 5.29
N LEU A 42 -16.07 23.03 4.44
CA LEU A 42 -17.00 23.04 3.33
C LEU A 42 -16.34 22.41 2.08
N PRO A 43 -17.10 22.12 1.00
CA PRO A 43 -16.51 21.63 -0.24
C PRO A 43 -15.62 22.68 -0.92
N GLY A 44 -14.46 22.30 -1.42
CA GLY A 44 -13.57 23.21 -2.15
C GLY A 44 -12.12 22.75 -2.16
N GLU A 45 -11.24 23.61 -2.66
CA GLU A 45 -9.79 23.41 -2.63
C GLU A 45 -9.14 24.32 -1.60
N TYR A 46 -8.25 23.75 -0.79
CA TYR A 46 -7.59 24.41 0.32
C TYR A 46 -6.08 24.23 0.21
N SER A 47 -5.31 25.30 0.35
CA SER A 47 -3.88 25.20 0.61
C SER A 47 -3.67 24.80 2.06
N VAL A 48 -2.93 23.72 2.29
CA VAL A 48 -2.72 23.16 3.62
C VAL A 48 -1.25 22.87 3.87
N ALA A 49 -0.83 23.02 5.13
CA ALA A 49 0.49 22.64 5.59
C ALA A 49 0.45 22.04 7.00
N GLY A 50 1.38 21.16 7.31
CA GLY A 50 1.57 20.58 8.64
C GLY A 50 2.94 19.91 8.78
N PRO A 51 3.32 19.51 10.01
CA PRO A 51 4.60 18.85 10.24
C PRO A 51 4.71 17.52 9.50
N TYR A 52 5.95 17.12 9.18
CA TYR A 52 6.26 15.82 8.57
C TYR A 52 5.77 14.67 9.46
N ASP A 53 5.23 13.61 8.84
CA ASP A 53 4.78 12.36 9.51
C ASP A 53 3.57 12.52 10.47
N ILE A 54 3.08 13.74 10.69
CA ILE A 54 1.98 13.98 11.64
C ILE A 54 0.63 13.70 11.01
N ILE A 55 0.27 14.25 9.85
CA ILE A 55 -1.09 14.07 9.29
C ILE A 55 -1.19 12.80 8.43
N ILE A 56 -0.19 12.58 7.59
CA ILE A 56 -0.01 11.39 6.75
C ILE A 56 1.37 10.82 7.09
N PRO A 57 1.48 9.53 7.45
CA PRO A 57 2.77 8.93 7.77
C PRO A 57 3.78 9.05 6.61
N ASP A 58 5.06 9.23 6.95
CA ASP A 58 6.19 9.33 6.02
C ASP A 58 5.99 10.35 4.89
N THR A 59 5.20 11.40 5.15
CA THR A 59 4.80 12.37 4.14
C THR A 59 4.93 13.79 4.68
N ARG A 60 5.54 14.67 3.88
CA ARG A 60 5.46 16.12 4.09
C ARG A 60 4.05 16.57 3.74
N PHE A 61 3.25 16.92 4.76
CA PHE A 61 1.88 17.38 4.57
C PHE A 61 1.86 18.85 4.14
N GLU A 62 2.21 19.12 2.88
CA GLU A 62 2.16 20.45 2.27
C GLU A 62 1.65 20.32 0.84
N GLY A 63 0.63 21.11 0.48
CA GLY A 63 0.01 21.04 -0.85
C GLY A 63 -1.46 21.45 -0.84
N VAL A 64 -2.23 20.89 -1.77
CA VAL A 64 -3.66 21.22 -1.96
C VAL A 64 -4.53 20.07 -1.47
N LEU A 65 -5.54 20.39 -0.66
CA LEU A 65 -6.56 19.47 -0.19
C LEU A 65 -7.89 19.77 -0.89
N SER A 66 -8.39 18.83 -1.68
CA SER A 66 -9.71 18.89 -2.30
C SER A 66 -10.72 18.17 -1.41
N ILE A 67 -11.78 18.88 -1.00
CA ILE A 67 -12.84 18.36 -0.15
C ILE A 67 -14.15 18.34 -0.92
N ARG A 68 -14.85 17.21 -0.89
CA ARG A 68 -16.20 17.05 -1.44
C ARG A 68 -17.11 16.42 -0.40
N TRP A 69 -18.33 16.91 -0.27
CA TRP A 69 -19.36 16.21 0.50
C TRP A 69 -19.91 15.05 -0.34
N THR A 70 -20.05 13.86 0.24
CA THR A 70 -20.43 12.65 -0.52
C THR A 70 -21.87 12.22 -0.32
N ASP A 71 -22.62 12.85 0.58
CA ASP A 71 -24.03 12.51 0.83
C ASP A 71 -24.91 13.05 -0.30
N ALA A 72 -25.53 12.16 -1.08
CA ALA A 72 -26.37 12.53 -2.22
C ALA A 72 -27.73 13.14 -1.81
N ARG A 73 -28.25 12.80 -0.62
CA ARG A 73 -29.53 13.29 -0.07
C ARG A 73 -29.39 13.56 1.42
N PRO A 74 -28.72 14.66 1.78
CA PRO A 74 -28.44 14.96 3.17
C PRO A 74 -29.69 15.42 3.91
N GLU A 75 -29.84 14.99 5.15
CA GLU A 75 -30.89 15.49 6.05
C GLU A 75 -30.59 16.89 6.58
N THR A 76 -29.33 17.35 6.45
CA THR A 76 -28.86 18.64 6.96
C THR A 76 -27.81 19.29 6.05
N THR A 77 -27.77 20.62 6.08
CA THR A 77 -26.76 21.45 5.43
C THR A 77 -25.57 21.74 6.35
N GLU A 78 -25.64 21.35 7.62
CA GLU A 78 -24.58 21.58 8.60
C GLU A 78 -23.31 20.77 8.29
N PRO A 79 -22.14 21.39 8.09
CA PRO A 79 -20.92 20.71 7.63
C PRO A 79 -20.46 19.56 8.54
N ARG A 80 -20.68 19.71 9.86
CA ARG A 80 -20.31 18.74 10.90
C ARG A 80 -21.04 17.41 10.80
N TYR A 81 -22.16 17.37 10.10
CA TYR A 81 -23.01 16.19 9.91
C TYR A 81 -22.98 15.69 8.46
N ARG A 82 -21.89 15.99 7.73
CA ARG A 82 -21.66 15.57 6.35
C ARG A 82 -20.48 14.64 6.22
N ALA A 83 -20.66 13.54 5.51
CA ALA A 83 -19.56 12.69 5.10
C ALA A 83 -18.76 13.40 4.00
N LYS A 84 -17.43 13.29 4.06
CA LYS A 84 -16.54 13.99 3.13
C LYS A 84 -15.56 13.02 2.50
N SER A 85 -15.30 13.24 1.23
CA SER A 85 -14.15 12.69 0.50
C SER A 85 -13.07 13.75 0.47
N LEU A 86 -11.85 13.38 0.86
CA LEU A 86 -10.70 14.26 0.89
C LEU A 86 -9.62 13.68 -0.03
N THR A 87 -9.12 14.49 -0.96
CA THR A 87 -7.97 14.14 -1.81
C THR A 87 -6.87 15.17 -1.58
N PHE A 88 -5.71 14.73 -1.11
CA PHE A 88 -4.55 15.57 -0.89
C PHE A 88 -3.57 15.41 -2.06
N TYR A 89 -3.16 16.52 -2.65
CA TYR A 89 -2.14 16.64 -3.69
C TYR A 89 -0.91 17.31 -3.08
N GLY A 90 0.11 16.51 -2.74
CA GLY A 90 1.32 17.01 -2.09
C GLY A 90 2.26 17.70 -3.07
N ILE A 91 2.98 18.73 -2.60
CA ILE A 91 3.96 19.48 -3.41
C ILE A 91 5.07 18.61 -4.00
N ASN A 92 5.39 17.48 -3.35
CA ASN A 92 6.40 16.53 -3.81
C ASN A 92 5.84 15.46 -4.76
N GLY A 93 4.59 15.61 -5.20
CA GLY A 93 3.92 14.71 -6.13
C GLY A 93 3.02 13.61 -5.55
N PRO A 94 3.07 13.15 -4.28
CA PRO A 94 2.18 12.09 -3.84
C PRO A 94 0.73 12.58 -3.73
N ILE A 95 -0.22 11.71 -4.04
CA ILE A 95 -1.65 11.94 -4.00
C ILE A 95 -2.25 10.90 -3.05
N TYR A 96 -2.94 11.40 -2.04
CA TYR A 96 -3.59 10.57 -1.02
C TYR A 96 -5.09 10.82 -0.98
N HIS A 97 -5.85 9.79 -0.62
CA HIS A 97 -7.28 9.86 -0.41
C HIS A 97 -7.64 9.40 1.00
N THR A 98 -8.63 10.06 1.61
CA THR A 98 -9.27 9.60 2.84
C THR A 98 -10.75 9.98 2.87
N ARG A 99 -11.51 9.39 3.78
CA ARG A 99 -12.92 9.75 4.02
C ARG A 99 -13.11 10.21 5.45
N TYR A 100 -13.88 11.28 5.61
CA TYR A 100 -14.40 11.72 6.89
C TYR A 100 -15.80 11.12 7.09
N CYS A 101 -15.97 10.39 8.20
CA CYS A 101 -17.25 9.90 8.67
C CYS A 101 -17.68 10.73 9.88
N TYR A 102 -18.89 11.28 9.88
CA TYR A 102 -19.43 12.03 11.02
C TYR A 102 -20.15 11.13 12.03
N TRP A 103 -20.67 9.97 11.58
CA TRP A 103 -21.44 9.00 12.36
C TRP A 103 -20.85 7.59 12.18
N PRO A 104 -20.89 6.71 13.20
CA PRO A 104 -21.33 6.94 14.58
C PRO A 104 -20.31 7.72 15.42
N ILE A 105 -19.06 7.79 14.97
CA ILE A 105 -17.97 8.52 15.62
C ILE A 105 -17.26 9.34 14.55
N SER A 106 -17.05 10.63 14.83
CA SER A 106 -16.32 11.56 13.96
C SER A 106 -14.87 11.10 13.79
N ARG A 107 -14.50 10.61 12.60
CA ARG A 107 -13.14 10.10 12.31
C ARG A 107 -12.78 10.15 10.83
N LEU A 108 -11.49 10.05 10.54
CA LEU A 108 -10.98 9.70 9.21
C LEU A 108 -10.84 8.19 9.08
N THR A 109 -11.03 7.64 7.88
CA THR A 109 -10.91 6.19 7.60
C THR A 109 -9.48 5.71 7.37
N GLY A 110 -8.48 6.59 7.55
CA GLY A 110 -7.09 6.35 7.17
C GLY A 110 -6.78 6.87 5.76
N TRP A 111 -5.53 7.21 5.52
CA TRP A 111 -5.05 7.73 4.24
C TRP A 111 -4.59 6.58 3.33
N VAL A 112 -4.95 6.66 2.06
CA VAL A 112 -4.54 5.69 1.02
C VAL A 112 -3.86 6.46 -0.09
N LYS A 113 -2.62 6.08 -0.45
CA LYS A 113 -1.92 6.65 -1.60
C LYS A 113 -2.56 6.14 -2.89
N ILE A 114 -2.96 7.05 -3.79
CA ILE A 114 -3.66 6.70 -5.03
C ILE A 114 -2.77 6.80 -6.27
N ASN A 115 -1.71 7.61 -6.24
CA ASN A 115 -0.70 7.60 -7.29
C ASN A 115 0.44 6.65 -6.91
N ILE A 116 0.30 5.41 -7.34
CA ILE A 116 1.35 4.41 -7.15
C ILE A 116 2.50 4.76 -8.09
N THR A 117 3.66 5.11 -7.53
CA THR A 117 4.88 5.35 -8.31
C THR A 117 5.64 4.04 -8.54
N THR A 118 6.59 4.04 -9.47
CA THR A 118 7.53 2.91 -9.63
C THR A 118 8.31 2.64 -8.34
N GLU A 119 8.68 3.67 -7.59
CA GLU A 119 9.36 3.52 -6.30
C GLU A 119 8.46 2.85 -5.25
N ASP A 120 7.17 3.16 -5.21
CA ASP A 120 6.21 2.48 -4.32
C ASP A 120 6.11 0.98 -4.65
N ILE A 121 6.14 0.65 -5.93
CA ILE A 121 6.13 -0.73 -6.41
C ILE A 121 7.43 -1.42 -6.00
N ILE A 122 8.58 -0.78 -6.23
CA ILE A 122 9.90 -1.31 -5.85
C ILE A 122 9.98 -1.51 -4.34
N TYR A 123 9.56 -0.53 -3.53
CA TYR A 123 9.56 -0.63 -2.07
C TYR A 123 8.68 -1.79 -1.60
N ARG A 124 7.46 -1.93 -2.14
CA ARG A 124 6.58 -3.06 -1.80
C ARG A 124 7.15 -4.41 -2.22
N ILE A 125 7.81 -4.48 -3.38
CA ILE A 125 8.36 -5.73 -3.92
C ILE A 125 9.65 -6.14 -3.21
N VAL A 126 10.54 -5.18 -2.95
CA VAL A 126 11.96 -5.40 -2.56
C VAL A 126 12.19 -5.16 -1.07
N ALA A 127 11.51 -4.19 -0.45
CA ALA A 127 11.78 -3.74 0.91
C ALA A 127 10.70 -4.15 1.93
N SER A 128 9.59 -4.75 1.48
CA SER A 128 8.53 -5.19 2.39
C SER A 128 8.92 -6.52 3.05
N SER A 129 9.51 -6.42 4.24
CA SER A 129 9.76 -7.56 5.11
C SER A 129 9.13 -7.31 6.48
N VAL A 130 8.66 -8.38 7.11
CA VAL A 130 8.46 -8.33 8.56
C VAL A 130 9.86 -8.34 9.17
N CYS A 131 10.21 -7.30 9.93
CA CYS A 131 11.52 -7.13 10.58
C CYS A 131 11.80 -8.28 11.57
N ASN A 132 12.12 -9.46 11.07
CA ASN A 132 12.42 -10.67 11.80
C ASN A 132 13.74 -11.28 11.28
N ARG A 133 14.29 -12.22 12.04
CA ARG A 133 15.56 -12.88 11.68
C ARG A 133 15.51 -13.62 10.33
N TRP A 134 14.34 -14.06 9.90
CA TRP A 134 14.16 -14.85 8.68
C TRP A 134 13.98 -13.98 7.43
N GLY A 135 13.74 -12.68 7.61
CA GLY A 135 13.47 -11.75 6.51
C GLY A 135 12.19 -12.08 5.75
N ASP A 136 11.17 -12.63 6.42
CA ASP A 136 9.94 -13.02 5.71
C ASP A 136 9.31 -11.80 5.04
N PRO A 137 8.73 -11.94 3.84
CA PRO A 137 8.13 -10.81 3.14
C PRO A 137 6.84 -10.37 3.84
N ASP A 138 6.58 -9.07 3.82
CA ASP A 138 5.25 -8.53 4.11
C ASP A 138 4.33 -8.70 2.88
N ILE A 139 3.06 -8.33 3.00
CA ILE A 139 2.08 -8.44 1.92
C ILE A 139 2.55 -7.64 0.69
N GLY A 140 2.63 -8.31 -0.46
CA GLY A 140 3.15 -7.78 -1.72
C GLY A 140 4.67 -8.00 -1.92
N GLY A 141 5.38 -8.47 -0.90
CA GLY A 141 6.80 -8.80 -1.00
C GLY A 141 7.05 -10.10 -1.77
N LEU A 142 8.20 -10.14 -2.46
CA LEU A 142 8.67 -11.33 -3.16
C LEU A 142 9.59 -12.18 -2.29
N ILE A 143 9.52 -13.49 -2.49
CA ILE A 143 10.44 -14.44 -1.87
C ILE A 143 10.68 -15.65 -2.77
N ILE A 144 11.91 -16.17 -2.75
CA ILE A 144 12.17 -17.53 -3.21
C ILE A 144 11.94 -18.47 -2.03
N ALA A 145 10.98 -19.37 -2.17
CA ALA A 145 10.62 -20.32 -1.14
C ALA A 145 10.48 -21.72 -1.76
N ALA A 146 10.49 -22.76 -0.93
CA ALA A 146 10.28 -24.13 -1.37
C ALA A 146 8.96 -24.65 -0.83
N TYR A 147 8.10 -25.08 -1.75
CA TYR A 147 6.84 -25.74 -1.43
C TYR A 147 7.08 -27.21 -1.09
N GLN A 148 6.57 -27.64 0.07
CA GLN A 148 6.84 -28.96 0.66
C GLN A 148 5.59 -29.85 0.67
N GLY A 149 4.63 -29.63 -0.25
CA GLY A 149 3.37 -30.36 -0.33
C GLY A 149 2.28 -29.81 0.58
N GLU A 150 1.11 -30.42 0.59
CA GLU A 150 0.00 -30.07 1.49
C GLU A 150 0.16 -30.74 2.86
N ALA A 151 0.80 -31.91 2.90
CA ALA A 151 1.04 -32.69 4.10
C ALA A 151 2.47 -33.23 4.18
N ASP A 152 2.90 -33.55 5.41
CA ASP A 152 4.24 -34.08 5.65
C ASP A 152 4.40 -35.46 5.00
N GLY A 153 5.47 -35.64 4.23
CA GLY A 153 5.76 -36.89 3.53
C GLY A 153 5.11 -37.02 2.15
N ASP A 154 4.42 -35.98 1.66
CA ASP A 154 3.87 -35.94 0.31
C ASP A 154 4.92 -36.35 -0.75
N LYS A 155 4.53 -37.26 -1.64
CA LYS A 155 5.41 -37.84 -2.67
C LYS A 155 5.18 -37.26 -4.07
N VAL A 156 4.12 -36.48 -4.23
CA VAL A 156 3.74 -35.87 -5.51
C VAL A 156 3.47 -34.39 -5.27
N ILE A 157 4.55 -33.62 -5.26
CA ILE A 157 4.52 -32.18 -5.02
C ILE A 157 4.61 -31.47 -6.37
N ARG A 158 3.69 -30.54 -6.60
CA ARG A 158 3.56 -29.77 -7.84
C ARG A 158 3.44 -28.28 -7.54
N LEU A 159 4.24 -27.49 -8.25
CA LEU A 159 4.20 -26.04 -8.23
C LEU A 159 3.61 -25.49 -9.54
N VAL A 160 2.49 -24.77 -9.44
CA VAL A 160 1.78 -24.18 -10.58
C VAL A 160 1.78 -22.67 -10.47
N ARG A 161 2.27 -22.00 -11.50
CA ARG A 161 2.23 -20.55 -11.59
C ARG A 161 0.79 -20.03 -11.50
N GLY A 162 0.57 -19.04 -10.66
CA GLY A 162 -0.73 -18.40 -10.38
C GLY A 162 -1.55 -19.10 -9.29
N GLN A 163 -1.20 -20.32 -8.89
CA GLN A 163 -1.89 -21.01 -7.81
C GLN A 163 -1.49 -20.42 -6.45
N SER A 164 -2.46 -20.44 -5.52
CA SER A 164 -2.25 -20.02 -4.14
C SER A 164 -1.75 -21.18 -3.28
N TYR A 165 -0.77 -20.90 -2.43
CA TYR A 165 -0.14 -21.83 -1.51
C TYR A 165 -0.11 -21.24 -0.10
N ARG A 166 -0.31 -22.10 0.91
CA ARG A 166 -0.23 -21.70 2.31
C ARG A 166 1.22 -21.45 2.69
N GLY A 167 1.51 -20.32 3.32
CA GLY A 167 2.84 -20.00 3.84
C GLY A 167 3.36 -21.05 4.82
N SER A 168 2.44 -21.69 5.57
CA SER A 168 2.74 -22.81 6.47
C SER A 168 3.34 -24.04 5.77
N ARG A 169 3.28 -24.10 4.43
CA ARG A 169 3.83 -25.16 3.57
C ARG A 169 4.99 -24.66 2.70
N LEU A 170 5.47 -23.44 2.97
CA LEU A 170 6.61 -22.82 2.31
C LEU A 170 7.74 -22.63 3.31
N GLY A 171 8.93 -23.10 2.95
CA GLY A 171 10.16 -22.86 3.69
C GLY A 171 11.10 -21.90 2.95
N PRO A 172 11.86 -21.05 3.66
CA PRO A 172 12.92 -20.24 3.06
C PRO A 172 13.94 -21.08 2.28
N VAL A 173 14.50 -20.48 1.22
CA VAL A 173 15.49 -21.11 0.34
C VAL A 173 16.78 -20.31 0.33
N GLY A 174 17.90 -20.97 0.64
CA GLY A 174 19.25 -20.49 0.34
C GLY A 174 19.78 -21.13 -0.95
N ILE A 175 20.56 -20.39 -1.73
CA ILE A 175 21.24 -20.90 -2.92
C ILE A 175 22.73 -20.59 -2.77
N SER A 176 23.59 -21.60 -2.84
CA SER A 176 25.04 -21.41 -2.87
C SER A 176 25.65 -22.00 -4.14
N VAL A 177 26.75 -21.41 -4.55
CA VAL A 177 27.65 -21.92 -5.59
C VAL A 177 29.09 -21.72 -5.10
N PRO A 178 30.00 -22.69 -5.33
CA PRO A 178 31.42 -22.47 -5.06
C PRO A 178 31.94 -21.26 -5.83
N SER A 179 32.69 -20.36 -5.20
CA SER A 179 33.23 -19.15 -5.86
C SER A 179 34.69 -19.32 -6.28
N THR A 180 35.03 -18.91 -7.51
CA THR A 180 36.42 -18.65 -7.95
C THR A 180 36.59 -17.19 -8.34
N PRO A 181 37.72 -16.54 -7.95
CA PRO A 181 37.94 -15.12 -8.21
C PRO A 181 38.30 -14.80 -9.66
N THR A 182 38.49 -15.79 -10.52
CA THR A 182 38.91 -15.61 -11.91
C THR A 182 38.03 -16.35 -12.91
N GLY A 183 37.73 -15.66 -14.01
CA GLY A 183 37.05 -16.21 -15.19
C GLY A 183 35.56 -16.50 -15.00
N THR A 184 34.96 -17.02 -16.06
CA THR A 184 33.62 -17.62 -16.04
C THR A 184 33.77 -19.12 -15.83
N TYR A 185 33.00 -19.70 -14.90
CA TYR A 185 33.03 -21.12 -14.57
C TYR A 185 31.62 -21.68 -14.48
N ILE A 186 31.49 -22.97 -14.76
CA ILE A 186 30.25 -23.71 -14.59
C ILE A 186 30.29 -24.35 -13.21
N ALA A 187 29.22 -24.19 -12.43
CA ALA A 187 29.06 -24.81 -11.13
C ALA A 187 27.64 -25.31 -10.95
N SER A 188 27.50 -26.41 -10.21
CA SER A 188 26.20 -26.91 -9.77
C SER A 188 25.77 -26.16 -8.50
N PRO A 189 24.62 -25.47 -8.50
CA PRO A 189 24.11 -24.81 -7.31
C PRO A 189 23.63 -25.82 -6.27
N GLN A 190 23.80 -25.47 -4.99
CA GLN A 190 23.20 -26.18 -3.87
C GLN A 190 22.06 -25.35 -3.30
N PHE A 191 20.92 -26.02 -3.09
CA PHE A 191 19.76 -25.42 -2.42
C PHE A 191 19.72 -25.86 -0.96
N PHE A 192 19.58 -24.89 -0.06
CA PHE A 192 19.30 -25.12 1.35
C PHE A 192 17.83 -24.79 1.57
N ILE A 193 17.07 -25.76 2.07
CA ILE A 193 15.63 -25.61 2.26
C ILE A 193 15.35 -25.82 3.74
N THR A 194 14.82 -24.80 4.40
CA THR A 194 14.34 -24.93 5.78
C THR A 194 13.02 -25.68 5.79
N GLY A 195 12.92 -26.74 6.59
CA GLY A 195 11.69 -27.51 6.72
C GLY A 195 10.57 -26.66 7.33
N CYS A 196 9.32 -26.84 6.86
CA CYS A 196 8.19 -26.07 7.36
C CYS A 196 7.92 -26.27 8.87
N SER A 197 8.43 -27.36 9.46
CA SER A 197 8.37 -27.62 10.90
C SER A 197 9.35 -26.76 11.72
N GLU A 198 10.44 -26.27 11.12
CA GLU A 198 11.43 -25.43 11.77
C GLU A 198 11.06 -23.94 11.65
N HIS A 199 10.76 -23.50 10.43
CA HIS A 199 10.20 -22.18 10.17
C HIS A 199 9.29 -22.24 8.94
N SER A 200 8.15 -21.58 9.04
CA SER A 200 7.19 -21.51 7.97
C SER A 200 6.82 -20.06 7.69
N LEU A 201 6.62 -19.73 6.42
CA LEU A 201 6.26 -18.38 6.03
C LEU A 201 4.84 -18.01 6.51
N PRO A 202 4.58 -16.74 6.85
CA PRO A 202 3.26 -16.30 7.31
C PRO A 202 2.25 -16.19 6.17
N GLY A 203 0.99 -16.52 6.46
CA GLY A 203 -0.14 -16.20 5.57
C GLY A 203 -0.20 -17.04 4.29
N SER A 204 -0.50 -16.41 3.15
CA SER A 204 -0.69 -17.09 1.86
C SER A 204 0.07 -16.41 0.74
N TYR A 205 0.46 -17.20 -0.25
CA TYR A 205 1.32 -16.79 -1.35
C TYR A 205 0.74 -17.22 -2.69
N SER A 206 1.02 -16.45 -3.74
CA SER A 206 0.78 -16.86 -5.13
C SER A 206 2.10 -17.20 -5.80
N ALA A 207 2.17 -18.35 -6.46
CA ALA A 207 3.36 -18.77 -7.18
C ALA A 207 3.55 -17.95 -8.47
N LEU A 208 4.72 -17.38 -8.66
CA LEU A 208 5.11 -16.65 -9.88
C LEU A 208 5.91 -17.52 -10.85
N SER A 209 6.40 -18.66 -10.38
CA SER A 209 7.04 -19.72 -11.17
C SER A 209 6.34 -21.07 -10.96
N GLY A 210 6.66 -22.05 -11.80
CA GLY A 210 6.13 -23.41 -11.67
C GLY A 210 6.02 -24.08 -13.04
N VAL A 211 6.03 -25.41 -13.05
CA VAL A 211 5.86 -26.22 -14.27
C VAL A 211 4.71 -27.20 -14.00
N PRO A 212 3.58 -27.06 -14.71
CA PRO A 212 2.39 -27.88 -14.51
C PRO A 212 2.65 -29.40 -14.49
N ASP A 213 3.51 -29.90 -15.36
CA ASP A 213 3.65 -31.34 -15.57
C ASP A 213 4.81 -31.96 -14.77
N ALA A 214 5.55 -31.14 -14.02
CA ALA A 214 6.65 -31.60 -13.18
C ALA A 214 6.14 -31.96 -11.77
N HIS A 215 6.58 -33.10 -11.26
CA HIS A 215 6.31 -33.55 -9.91
C HIS A 215 7.58 -34.09 -9.26
N VAL A 216 7.71 -33.87 -7.96
CA VAL A 216 8.83 -34.35 -7.16
C VAL A 216 8.33 -34.96 -5.86
N SER A 217 9.14 -35.84 -5.27
CA SER A 217 8.90 -36.44 -3.95
C SER A 217 9.53 -35.64 -2.80
N GLY A 218 9.96 -34.42 -3.09
CA GLY A 218 10.62 -33.50 -2.15
C GLY A 218 10.12 -32.07 -2.37
N ALA A 219 10.87 -31.07 -1.96
CA ALA A 219 10.40 -29.69 -2.06
C ALA A 219 10.63 -29.10 -3.47
N MET A 220 9.71 -28.22 -3.91
CA MET A 220 9.86 -27.45 -5.16
C MET A 220 10.17 -25.98 -4.85
N PRO A 221 11.41 -25.51 -5.07
CA PRO A 221 11.73 -24.09 -5.05
C PRO A 221 10.95 -23.31 -6.11
N GLY A 222 10.54 -22.10 -5.77
CA GLY A 222 9.87 -21.18 -6.68
C GLY A 222 9.90 -19.75 -6.19
N LEU A 223 9.58 -18.83 -7.09
CA LEU A 223 9.32 -17.43 -6.77
C LEU A 223 7.86 -17.27 -6.37
N PHE A 224 7.61 -16.57 -5.28
CA PHE A 224 6.28 -16.32 -4.74
C PHE A 224 6.11 -14.83 -4.41
N ILE A 225 4.86 -14.36 -4.45
CA ILE A 225 4.44 -13.08 -3.88
C ILE A 225 3.45 -13.33 -2.74
N ARG A 226 3.64 -12.66 -1.60
CA ARG A 226 2.71 -12.78 -0.48
C ARG A 226 1.42 -12.02 -0.76
N THR A 227 0.27 -12.65 -0.53
CA THR A 227 -1.06 -12.08 -0.82
C THR A 227 -1.90 -11.80 0.44
N SER A 228 -1.57 -12.42 1.57
CA SER A 228 -2.21 -12.21 2.89
C SER A 228 -1.25 -12.63 3.99
#